data_AF-A0A662KHM5-F1
#
_entry.id   AF-A0A662KHM5-F1
#
_cell.length_a   1.000
_cell.length_b   1.000
_cell.length_c   1.000
_cell.angle_alpha   90.00
_cell.angle_beta   90.00
_cell.angle_gamma   90.00
#
_symmetry.space_group_name_H-M   'P 1'
#
loop_
_entity.id
_entity.type
_entity.pdbx_description
1 polymer ?
#
loop_
_entity_poly.entity_id
_entity_poly.type
_entity_poly.pdbx_seq_one_letter_code
_entity_poly.pdbx_strand_id
1 'polypeptide(L)'
;MDFKEMCEEYGGSYEKEKYLGKEAEVCNFENFNDYEAFIIWLDKQSVKDDKFYIARFDFKENGYDYRSQFEVYKGGKELSYATEKVLMSVDMLSSVLEEKGKEEVDIDKVIDRTIEKMEEEVEKVEPPYLRDNTYVDVAYDSVWDVYYAKAESSMLKPSSVKHTLRDMDKVTEKLVNIAEDVFNAELRREMVENRERRNLC
;
A
#
# COMPACT_ATOMS: atom_id res chain seq x y z
N MET A 1 12.64 -17.68 21.50
CA MET A 1 13.12 -16.36 21.07
C MET A 1 11.90 -15.48 21.01
N ASP A 2 11.91 -14.36 21.72
CA ASP A 2 10.78 -13.42 21.71
C ASP A 2 10.79 -12.54 20.45
N PHE A 3 9.70 -11.83 20.17
CA PHE A 3 9.54 -11.06 18.94
C PHE A 3 10.57 -9.94 18.79
N LYS A 4 10.98 -9.33 19.91
CA LYS A 4 11.99 -8.26 19.93
C LYS A 4 13.37 -8.80 19.53
N GLU A 5 13.83 -9.87 20.17
CA GLU A 5 15.13 -10.50 19.87
C GLU A 5 15.21 -10.88 18.38
N MET A 6 14.10 -11.39 17.83
CA MET A 6 14.02 -11.78 16.43
C MET A 6 14.02 -10.59 15.47
N CYS A 7 13.28 -9.54 15.82
CA CYS A 7 13.25 -8.31 15.05
C CYS A 7 14.68 -7.75 14.87
N GLU A 8 15.42 -7.65 15.97
CA GLU A 8 16.79 -7.13 15.99
C GLU A 8 17.77 -8.09 15.27
N GLU A 9 17.59 -9.41 15.37
CA GLU A 9 18.42 -10.40 14.65
C GLU A 9 18.32 -10.27 13.12
N TYR A 10 17.12 -9.95 12.61
CA TYR A 10 16.86 -9.75 11.19
C TYR A 10 17.12 -8.30 10.75
N GLY A 11 17.77 -7.47 11.56
CA GLY A 11 18.13 -6.10 11.18
C GLY A 11 16.99 -5.09 11.29
N GLY A 12 15.85 -5.49 11.88
CA GLY A 12 14.73 -4.60 12.17
C GLY A 12 14.92 -3.81 13.47
N SER A 13 14.20 -2.69 13.57
CA SER A 13 14.09 -1.90 14.80
C SER A 13 12.78 -2.22 15.51
N TYR A 14 12.87 -2.59 16.79
CA TYR A 14 11.71 -2.94 17.60
C TYR A 14 11.13 -1.73 18.33
N GLU A 15 9.81 -1.62 18.30
CA GLU A 15 9.08 -0.67 19.13
C GLU A 15 7.71 -1.20 19.57
N LYS A 16 7.05 -0.41 20.40
CA LYS A 16 5.67 -0.66 20.83
C LYS A 16 4.80 0.53 20.47
N GLU A 17 3.67 0.23 19.83
CA GLU A 17 2.73 1.26 19.41
C GLU A 17 1.32 0.95 19.90
N LYS A 18 0.48 1.98 20.01
CA LYS A 18 -0.96 1.79 20.14
C LYS A 18 -1.57 1.72 18.75
N TYR A 19 -2.16 0.58 18.41
CA TYR A 19 -2.85 0.37 17.14
C TYR A 19 -4.23 -0.23 17.40
N LEU A 20 -5.27 0.38 16.81
CA LEU A 20 -6.69 0.03 17.04
C LEU A 20 -7.05 -0.14 18.54
N GLY A 21 -6.45 0.69 19.40
CA GLY A 21 -6.69 0.67 20.85
C GLY A 21 -6.01 -0.46 21.62
N LYS A 22 -5.15 -1.27 20.97
CA LYS A 22 -4.34 -2.34 21.59
C LYS A 22 -2.85 -1.99 21.53
N GLU A 23 -2.05 -2.59 22.40
CA GLU A 23 -0.59 -2.53 22.32
C GLU A 23 -0.10 -3.50 21.24
N ALA A 24 0.66 -2.97 20.28
CA ALA A 24 1.27 -3.70 19.18
C ALA A 24 2.77 -3.85 19.43
N GLU A 25 3.30 -5.05 19.19
CA GLU A 25 4.73 -5.26 19.05
C GLU A 25 5.10 -5.03 17.58
N VAL A 26 5.89 -4.00 17.31
CA VAL A 26 6.18 -3.56 15.94
C VAL A 26 7.65 -3.76 15.61
N CYS A 27 7.92 -4.24 14.40
CA CYS A 27 9.26 -4.37 13.84
C CYS A 27 9.36 -3.61 12.52
N ASN A 28 10.22 -2.59 12.46
CA ASN A 28 10.40 -1.78 11.26
C ASN A 28 11.72 -2.13 10.56
N PHE A 29 11.69 -2.22 9.23
CA PHE A 29 12.82 -2.57 8.40
C PHE A 29 13.11 -1.44 7.40
N GLU A 30 14.41 -1.15 7.22
CA GLU A 30 14.91 -0.25 6.17
C GLU A 30 15.39 -1.02 4.92
N ASN A 31 15.61 -2.34 5.05
CA ASN A 31 16.07 -3.21 3.98
C ASN A 31 15.00 -4.26 3.63
N PHE A 32 14.67 -4.37 2.35
CA PHE A 32 13.62 -5.27 1.87
C PHE A 32 13.96 -6.76 2.10
N ASN A 33 15.22 -7.16 1.92
CA ASN A 33 15.62 -8.56 2.06
C ASN A 33 15.50 -9.03 3.52
N ASP A 34 15.80 -8.12 4.45
CA ASP A 34 15.72 -8.34 5.89
C ASP A 34 14.25 -8.47 6.34
N TYR A 35 13.39 -7.58 5.83
CA TYR A 35 11.94 -7.67 5.97
C TYR A 35 11.39 -9.00 5.44
N GLU A 36 11.74 -9.38 4.20
CA GLU A 36 11.27 -10.62 3.57
C GLU A 36 11.70 -11.85 4.40
N ALA A 37 12.95 -11.86 4.85
CA ALA A 37 13.48 -12.93 5.69
C ALA A 37 12.75 -13.03 7.04
N PHE A 38 12.40 -11.89 7.66
CA PHE A 38 11.62 -11.84 8.90
C PHE A 38 10.18 -12.35 8.73
N ILE A 39 9.51 -11.99 7.64
CA ILE A 39 8.17 -12.50 7.30
C ILE A 39 8.20 -14.03 7.11
N ILE A 40 9.21 -14.56 6.42
CA ILE A 40 9.40 -16.01 6.26
C ILE A 40 9.64 -16.70 7.62
N TRP A 41 10.32 -16.03 8.55
CA TRP A 41 10.48 -16.53 9.90
C TRP A 41 9.14 -16.54 10.67
N LEU A 42 8.35 -15.48 10.59
CA LEU A 42 7.02 -15.40 11.22
C LEU A 42 6.10 -16.53 10.76
N ASP A 43 6.13 -16.90 9.48
CA ASP A 43 5.39 -18.05 8.93
C ASP A 43 5.76 -19.40 9.58
N LYS A 44 7.04 -19.58 9.92
CA LYS A 44 7.52 -20.81 10.59
C LYS A 44 7.13 -20.84 12.06
N GLN A 45 6.83 -19.70 12.66
CA GLN A 45 6.30 -19.65 14.01
C GLN A 45 4.81 -19.97 13.94
N SER A 46 4.40 -21.10 14.51
CA SER A 46 2.99 -21.29 14.86
C SER A 46 2.68 -20.30 15.99
N VAL A 47 2.34 -19.06 15.65
CA VAL A 47 2.06 -17.99 16.62
C VAL A 47 0.80 -18.39 17.38
N LYS A 48 1.00 -19.00 18.56
CA LYS A 48 -0.06 -19.59 19.39
C LYS A 48 -0.63 -18.60 20.41
N ASP A 49 -0.03 -17.43 20.55
CA ASP A 49 -0.35 -16.46 21.58
C ASP A 49 -1.30 -15.36 21.08
N ASP A 50 -2.10 -14.80 22.00
CA ASP A 50 -3.06 -13.71 21.74
C ASP A 50 -2.33 -12.36 21.70
N LYS A 51 -1.38 -12.23 20.76
CA LYS A 51 -0.53 -11.05 20.58
C LYS A 51 -0.75 -10.43 19.21
N PHE A 52 -0.52 -9.12 19.15
CA PHE A 52 -0.68 -8.30 17.96
C PHE A 52 0.69 -7.84 17.50
N TYR A 53 1.08 -8.28 16.30
CA TYR A 53 2.40 -8.02 15.73
C TYR A 53 2.27 -7.25 14.43
N ILE A 54 3.15 -6.29 14.23
CA ILE A 54 3.26 -5.52 13.00
C ILE A 54 4.69 -5.66 12.46
N ALA A 55 4.83 -5.98 11.17
CA ALA A 55 6.09 -5.85 10.44
C ALA A 55 5.93 -4.79 9.35
N ARG A 56 6.75 -3.74 9.38
CA ARG A 56 6.70 -2.60 8.44
C ARG A 56 8.00 -2.48 7.65
N PHE A 57 7.87 -2.15 6.37
CA PHE A 57 8.98 -1.80 5.51
C PHE A 57 8.64 -0.53 4.74
N ASP A 58 9.50 0.48 4.86
CA ASP A 58 9.37 1.76 4.17
C ASP A 58 10.53 1.92 3.18
N PHE A 59 10.20 2.03 1.90
CA PHE A 59 11.15 2.28 0.83
C PHE A 59 10.97 3.70 0.27
N LYS A 60 11.99 4.53 0.46
CA LYS A 60 12.01 5.92 0.01
C LYS A 60 12.98 6.07 -1.15
N GLU A 61 12.47 6.11 -2.38
CA GLU A 61 13.24 6.54 -3.54
C GLU A 61 12.71 7.90 -4.04
N ASN A 62 13.62 8.80 -4.42
CA ASN A 62 13.39 10.20 -4.80
C ASN A 62 12.05 10.47 -5.53
N GLY A 63 10.99 10.71 -4.77
CA GLY A 63 9.66 11.12 -5.26
C GLY A 63 8.51 10.14 -4.99
N TYR A 64 8.78 8.89 -4.61
CA TYR A 64 7.76 7.86 -4.34
C TYR A 64 8.09 7.16 -3.01
N ASP A 65 7.16 7.22 -2.06
CA ASP A 65 7.24 6.46 -0.81
C ASP A 65 6.43 5.17 -0.98
N TYR A 66 7.06 4.02 -0.72
CA TYR A 66 6.42 2.72 -0.76
C TYR A 66 6.45 2.13 0.64
N ARG A 67 5.28 1.79 1.17
CA ARG A 67 5.12 1.26 2.52
C ARG A 67 4.40 -0.07 2.47
N SER A 68 4.95 -1.10 3.10
CA SER A 68 4.29 -2.40 3.23
C SER A 68 4.20 -2.83 4.69
N GLN A 69 3.03 -3.30 5.10
CA GLN A 69 2.70 -3.62 6.49
C GLN A 69 2.00 -4.98 6.57
N PHE A 70 2.52 -5.88 7.41
CA PHE A 70 1.86 -7.14 7.76
C PHE A 70 1.40 -7.11 9.19
N GLU A 71 0.18 -7.60 9.43
CA GLU A 71 -0.37 -7.72 10.77
C GLU A 71 -0.90 -9.14 11.02
N VAL A 72 -0.67 -9.63 12.25
CA VAL A 72 -1.10 -10.96 12.69
C VAL A 72 -1.96 -10.84 13.93
N TYR A 73 -3.16 -11.42 13.89
CA TYR A 73 -4.19 -11.33 14.94
C TYR A 73 -4.55 -12.71 15.54
N LYS A 74 -4.91 -12.70 16.84
CA LYS A 74 -5.40 -13.79 17.71
C LYS A 74 -5.16 -15.23 17.21
N GLY A 75 -4.07 -15.83 17.68
CA GLY A 75 -3.76 -17.26 17.49
C GLY A 75 -3.42 -17.65 16.04
N GLY A 76 -2.94 -16.69 15.23
CA GLY A 76 -2.51 -16.90 13.84
C GLY A 76 -3.66 -17.10 12.86
N LYS A 77 -4.89 -16.71 13.23
CA LYS A 77 -6.10 -16.97 12.43
C LYS A 77 -6.58 -15.78 11.64
N GLU A 78 -6.05 -14.59 11.82
CA GLU A 78 -6.41 -13.43 11.03
C GLU A 78 -5.14 -12.70 10.62
N LEU A 79 -5.06 -12.38 9.35
CA LEU A 79 -3.92 -11.76 8.71
C LEU A 79 -4.41 -10.56 7.91
N SER A 80 -3.67 -9.47 7.98
CA SER A 80 -3.82 -8.35 7.05
C SER A 80 -2.47 -8.06 6.40
N TYR A 81 -2.54 -7.60 5.16
CA TYR A 81 -1.40 -7.05 4.44
C TYR A 81 -1.85 -5.76 3.77
N ALA A 82 -1.14 -4.67 4.07
CA ALA A 82 -1.36 -3.38 3.45
C ALA A 82 -0.12 -2.97 2.67
N THR A 83 -0.33 -2.49 1.45
CA THR A 83 0.69 -1.84 0.63
C THR A 83 0.18 -0.44 0.30
N GLU A 84 1.03 0.55 0.45
CA GLU A 84 0.74 1.93 0.11
C GLU A 84 1.86 2.50 -0.75
N LYS A 85 1.50 3.28 -1.76
CA LYS A 85 2.43 4.01 -2.61
C LYS A 85 1.99 5.47 -2.72
N VAL A 86 2.89 6.38 -2.37
CA VAL A 86 2.73 7.80 -2.67
C VAL A 86 2.93 7.98 -4.17
N LEU A 87 1.90 8.49 -4.84
CA LEU A 87 1.88 8.68 -6.29
C LEU A 87 2.52 10.01 -6.70
N MET A 88 2.27 11.09 -5.94
CA MET A 88 2.88 12.41 -6.20
C MET A 88 2.57 13.40 -5.06
N SER A 89 3.49 14.32 -4.77
CA SER A 89 3.19 15.49 -3.90
C SER A 89 2.56 16.64 -4.67
N VAL A 90 1.85 17.53 -3.98
CA VAL A 90 1.29 18.77 -4.57
C VAL A 90 2.39 19.70 -5.10
N ASP A 91 3.54 19.78 -4.44
CA ASP A 91 4.69 20.54 -4.93
C ASP A 91 5.25 19.98 -6.25
N MET A 92 5.36 18.64 -6.35
CA MET A 92 5.80 17.97 -7.58
C MET A 92 4.78 18.16 -8.70
N LEU A 93 3.49 18.03 -8.39
CA LEU A 93 2.41 18.31 -9.34
C LEU A 93 2.51 19.74 -9.85
N SER A 94 2.63 20.72 -8.94
CA SER A 94 2.74 22.14 -9.26
C SER A 94 3.94 22.41 -10.17
N SER A 95 5.11 21.83 -9.87
CA SER A 95 6.31 21.96 -10.69
C SER A 95 6.13 21.37 -12.10
N VAL A 96 5.51 20.18 -12.22
CA VAL A 96 5.21 19.54 -13.51
C VAL A 96 4.21 20.36 -14.34
N LEU A 97 3.28 21.05 -13.68
CA LEU A 97 2.28 21.91 -14.30
C LEU A 97 2.87 23.26 -14.74
N GLU A 98 3.76 23.84 -13.94
CA GLU A 98 4.51 25.05 -14.25
C GLU A 98 5.44 24.87 -15.47
N GLU A 99 6.24 23.79 -15.51
CA GLU A 99 7.14 23.50 -16.63
C GLU A 99 6.40 23.31 -17.97
N LYS A 100 5.13 22.90 -17.93
CA LYS A 100 4.30 22.66 -19.12
C LYS A 100 3.37 23.83 -19.47
N GLY A 101 3.39 24.93 -18.71
CA GLY A 101 2.53 26.11 -18.94
C GLY A 101 1.03 25.83 -18.75
N LYS A 102 0.68 24.92 -17.84
CA LYS A 102 -0.68 24.39 -17.65
C LYS A 102 -1.26 24.77 -16.30
N GLU A 103 -2.13 25.77 -16.29
CA GLU A 103 -3.10 25.97 -15.21
C GLU A 103 -4.29 25.00 -15.37
N GLU A 104 -4.81 24.56 -14.21
CA GLU A 104 -6.07 23.83 -13.96
C GLU A 104 -6.16 22.35 -14.38
N VAL A 105 -5.28 21.48 -13.87
CA VAL A 105 -5.67 20.05 -13.73
C VAL A 105 -6.67 19.93 -12.59
N ASP A 106 -7.87 19.45 -12.88
CA ASP A 106 -8.87 19.08 -11.89
C ASP A 106 -8.51 17.70 -11.33
N ILE A 107 -7.85 17.69 -10.17
CA ILE A 107 -7.36 16.44 -9.57
C ILE A 107 -8.48 15.61 -8.98
N ASP A 108 -9.51 16.23 -8.41
CA ASP A 108 -10.67 15.50 -7.89
C ASP A 108 -11.31 14.66 -9.00
N LYS A 109 -11.43 15.25 -10.20
CA LYS A 109 -11.88 14.54 -11.40
C LYS A 109 -10.94 13.42 -11.86
N VAL A 110 -9.62 13.58 -11.69
CA VAL A 110 -8.63 12.52 -11.98
C VAL A 110 -8.79 11.36 -11.00
N ILE A 111 -8.98 11.65 -9.71
CA ILE A 111 -9.20 10.64 -8.66
C ILE A 111 -10.50 9.89 -8.92
N ASP A 112 -11.62 10.59 -9.16
CA ASP A 112 -12.91 9.96 -9.44
C ASP A 112 -12.82 8.99 -10.63
N ARG A 113 -12.23 9.42 -11.75
CA ARG A 113 -12.00 8.56 -12.93
C ARG A 113 -11.05 7.41 -12.64
N THR A 114 -10.07 7.62 -11.76
CA THR A 114 -9.13 6.57 -11.34
C THR A 114 -9.86 5.51 -10.54
N ILE A 115 -10.72 5.91 -9.59
CA ILE A 115 -11.55 4.99 -8.80
C ILE A 115 -12.46 4.17 -9.72
N GLU A 116 -13.19 4.82 -10.64
CA GLU A 116 -14.07 4.12 -11.59
C GLU A 116 -13.32 3.06 -12.41
N LYS A 117 -12.12 3.39 -12.92
CA LYS A 117 -11.29 2.44 -13.68
C LYS A 117 -10.67 1.36 -12.82
N MET A 118 -10.33 1.69 -11.57
CA MET A 118 -9.81 0.73 -10.62
C MET A 118 -10.83 -0.37 -10.32
N GLU A 119 -12.11 -0.03 -10.18
CA GLU A 119 -13.19 -1.01 -10.02
C GLU A 119 -13.20 -2.04 -11.17
N GLU A 120 -12.99 -1.61 -12.42
CA GLU A 120 -12.90 -2.50 -13.59
C GLU A 120 -11.65 -3.40 -13.58
N GLU A 121 -10.51 -2.89 -13.13
CA GLU A 121 -9.25 -3.65 -13.10
C GLU A 121 -9.19 -4.63 -11.92
N VAL A 122 -9.74 -4.25 -10.77
CA VAL A 122 -9.86 -5.10 -9.57
C VAL A 122 -10.64 -6.38 -9.89
N GLU A 123 -11.69 -6.31 -10.72
CA GLU A 123 -12.48 -7.47 -11.14
C GLU A 123 -11.64 -8.56 -11.85
N LYS A 124 -10.49 -8.20 -12.44
CA LYS A 124 -9.58 -9.12 -13.16
C LYS A 124 -8.53 -9.77 -12.26
N VAL A 125 -8.55 -9.47 -10.96
CA VAL A 125 -7.55 -9.97 -10.01
C VAL A 125 -7.91 -11.38 -9.54
N GLU A 126 -6.93 -12.26 -9.67
CA GLU A 126 -6.99 -13.64 -9.21
C GLU A 126 -6.02 -13.83 -8.03
N PRO A 127 -6.39 -14.63 -7.02
CA PRO A 127 -7.65 -15.38 -6.90
C PRO A 127 -8.83 -14.52 -6.38
N PRO A 128 -10.10 -14.85 -6.70
CA PRO A 128 -11.24 -13.98 -6.44
C PRO A 128 -11.47 -13.76 -4.95
N TYR A 129 -11.13 -14.75 -4.12
CA TYR A 129 -11.27 -14.63 -2.66
C TYR A 129 -10.36 -13.56 -2.07
N LEU A 130 -9.21 -13.23 -2.69
CA LEU A 130 -8.38 -12.12 -2.21
C LEU A 130 -8.95 -10.79 -2.65
N ARG A 131 -9.36 -10.68 -3.91
CA ARG A 131 -10.07 -9.51 -4.43
C ARG A 131 -11.26 -9.13 -3.54
N ASP A 132 -12.10 -10.11 -3.18
CA ASP A 132 -13.30 -9.89 -2.35
C ASP A 132 -12.98 -9.50 -0.89
N ASN A 133 -11.73 -9.66 -0.45
CA ASN A 133 -11.26 -9.23 0.87
C ASN A 133 -10.14 -8.19 0.79
N THR A 134 -9.99 -7.52 -0.37
CA THR A 134 -9.04 -6.43 -0.55
C THR A 134 -9.79 -5.11 -0.67
N TYR A 135 -9.41 -4.16 0.18
CA TYR A 135 -9.83 -2.77 0.05
C TYR A 135 -8.77 -2.01 -0.75
N VAL A 136 -9.18 -1.18 -1.71
CA VAL A 136 -8.27 -0.30 -2.45
C VAL A 136 -8.75 1.13 -2.29
N ASP A 137 -7.83 2.04 -2.03
CA ASP A 137 -8.04 3.45 -1.80
C ASP A 137 -7.09 4.25 -2.68
N VAL A 138 -7.60 5.26 -3.36
CA VAL A 138 -6.80 6.25 -4.09
C VAL A 138 -7.30 7.61 -3.64
N ALA A 139 -6.45 8.35 -2.94
CA ALA A 139 -6.88 9.55 -2.24
C ALA A 139 -5.77 10.58 -2.07
N TYR A 140 -6.15 11.72 -1.50
CA TYR A 140 -5.26 12.80 -1.09
C TYR A 140 -5.13 12.84 0.43
N ASP A 141 -3.91 12.78 0.93
CA ASP A 141 -3.61 13.00 2.34
C ASP A 141 -3.24 14.48 2.58
N SER A 142 -4.16 15.20 3.21
CA SER A 142 -4.00 16.62 3.54
C SER A 142 -2.93 16.92 4.60
N VAL A 143 -2.48 15.94 5.37
CA VAL A 143 -1.43 16.11 6.38
C VAL A 143 -0.06 16.19 5.72
N TRP A 144 0.15 15.36 4.71
CA TRP A 144 1.41 15.24 3.99
C TRP A 144 1.43 15.96 2.65
N ASP A 145 0.26 16.44 2.20
CA ASP A 145 0.05 17.11 0.91
C ASP A 145 0.44 16.22 -0.28
N VAL A 146 0.01 14.95 -0.22
CA VAL A 146 0.35 13.91 -1.21
C VAL A 146 -0.86 13.14 -1.68
N TYR A 147 -0.81 12.69 -2.93
CA TYR A 147 -1.72 11.69 -3.46
C TYR A 147 -1.11 10.30 -3.29
N TYR A 148 -1.91 9.34 -2.86
CA TYR A 148 -1.46 7.97 -2.62
C TYR A 148 -2.45 6.94 -3.19
N ALA A 149 -1.95 5.73 -3.39
CA ALA A 149 -2.75 4.53 -3.56
C ALA A 149 -2.42 3.56 -2.42
N LYS A 150 -3.45 3.02 -1.77
CA LYS A 150 -3.33 1.99 -0.74
C LYS A 150 -4.18 0.80 -1.13
N ALA A 151 -3.63 -0.41 -1.03
CA ALA A 151 -4.41 -1.63 -1.03
C ALA A 151 -4.20 -2.38 0.29
N GLU A 152 -5.27 -2.95 0.84
CA GLU A 152 -5.25 -3.69 2.09
C GLU A 152 -6.05 -4.98 1.92
N SER A 153 -5.36 -6.10 1.90
CA SER A 153 -5.97 -7.43 1.93
C SER A 153 -6.14 -7.88 3.38
N SER A 154 -7.26 -8.52 3.68
CA SER A 154 -7.47 -9.20 4.98
C SER A 154 -7.97 -10.63 4.77
N MET A 155 -7.61 -11.56 5.66
CA MET A 155 -8.13 -12.92 5.58
C MET A 155 -8.43 -13.50 6.95
N LEU A 156 -9.66 -13.98 7.11
CA LEU A 156 -10.11 -14.71 8.28
C LEU A 156 -9.93 -16.22 8.10
N LYS A 157 -9.26 -16.84 9.05
CA LYS A 157 -8.98 -18.27 9.18
C LYS A 157 -8.31 -18.85 7.92
N PRO A 158 -7.11 -18.38 7.54
CA PRO A 158 -6.40 -18.93 6.41
C PRO A 158 -6.15 -20.43 6.61
N SER A 159 -6.38 -21.23 5.56
CA SER A 159 -6.11 -22.68 5.58
C SER A 159 -4.61 -22.97 5.61
N SER A 160 -3.78 -22.05 5.10
CA SER A 160 -2.33 -22.04 5.17
C SER A 160 -1.83 -20.59 5.17
N VAL A 161 -1.24 -20.15 6.29
CA VAL A 161 -0.68 -18.80 6.47
C VAL A 161 0.30 -18.48 5.34
N LYS A 162 1.28 -19.36 5.07
CA LYS A 162 2.25 -19.21 3.98
C LYS A 162 1.64 -18.91 2.61
N HIS A 163 0.64 -19.69 2.20
CA HIS A 163 0.05 -19.54 0.87
C HIS A 163 -0.81 -18.28 0.81
N THR A 164 -1.59 -18.02 1.85
CA THR A 164 -2.38 -16.80 1.99
C THR A 164 -1.48 -15.56 1.93
N LEU A 165 -0.39 -15.51 2.70
CA LEU A 165 0.53 -14.37 2.71
C LEU A 165 1.15 -14.12 1.33
N ARG A 166 1.65 -15.16 0.67
CA ARG A 166 2.24 -15.04 -0.67
C ARG A 166 1.21 -14.54 -1.70
N ASP A 167 -0.03 -15.00 -1.61
CA ASP A 167 -1.06 -14.62 -2.55
C ASP A 167 -1.57 -13.19 -2.22
N MET A 168 -1.72 -12.82 -0.94
CA MET A 168 -2.04 -11.44 -0.48
C MET A 168 -0.99 -10.44 -0.91
N ASP A 169 0.30 -10.78 -0.75
CA ASP A 169 1.43 -9.95 -1.15
C ASP A 169 1.35 -9.57 -2.64
N LYS A 170 1.26 -10.61 -3.49
CA LYS A 170 1.14 -10.44 -4.94
C LYS A 170 -0.10 -9.68 -5.37
N VAL A 171 -1.25 -9.94 -4.74
CA VAL A 171 -2.50 -9.28 -5.10
C VAL A 171 -2.47 -7.81 -4.69
N THR A 172 -2.04 -7.52 -3.46
CA THR A 172 -2.03 -6.16 -2.90
C THR A 172 -1.02 -5.28 -3.62
N GLU A 173 0.20 -5.78 -3.87
CA GLU A 173 1.21 -5.07 -4.65
C GLU A 173 0.72 -4.80 -6.08
N LYS A 174 0.12 -5.81 -6.73
CA LYS A 174 -0.44 -5.66 -8.07
C LYS A 174 -1.55 -4.60 -8.10
N LEU A 175 -2.42 -4.56 -7.10
CA LEU A 175 -3.51 -3.57 -7.03
C LEU A 175 -2.98 -2.15 -6.87
N VAL A 176 -1.96 -1.94 -6.03
CA VAL A 176 -1.31 -0.62 -5.89
C VAL A 176 -0.63 -0.19 -7.20
N ASN A 177 0.07 -1.10 -7.87
CA ASN A 177 0.71 -0.81 -9.15
C ASN A 177 -0.32 -0.47 -10.24
N ILE A 178 -1.45 -1.19 -10.29
CA ILE A 178 -2.56 -0.85 -11.19
C ILE A 178 -3.10 0.56 -10.87
N ALA A 179 -3.29 0.89 -9.59
CA ALA A 179 -3.77 2.20 -9.18
C ALA A 179 -2.84 3.33 -9.63
N GLU A 180 -1.53 3.16 -9.47
CA GLU A 180 -0.54 4.11 -9.96
C GLU A 180 -0.59 4.25 -11.49
N ASP A 181 -0.65 3.14 -12.23
CA ASP A 181 -0.70 3.15 -13.69
C ASP A 181 -1.96 3.88 -14.20
N VAL A 182 -3.12 3.58 -13.59
CA VAL A 182 -4.40 4.20 -13.92
C VAL A 182 -4.38 5.69 -13.58
N PHE A 183 -3.93 6.06 -12.38
CA PHE A 183 -3.81 7.46 -11.96
C PHE A 183 -2.92 8.27 -12.92
N ASN A 184 -1.75 7.73 -13.25
CA ASN A 184 -0.81 8.36 -14.17
C ASN A 184 -1.39 8.50 -15.59
N ALA A 185 -2.18 7.52 -16.04
CA ALA A 185 -2.87 7.60 -17.32
C ALA A 185 -3.96 8.68 -17.34
N GLU A 186 -4.79 8.77 -16.29
CA GLU A 186 -5.85 9.77 -16.17
C GLU A 186 -5.31 11.19 -15.98
N LEU A 187 -4.23 11.34 -15.21
CA LEU A 187 -3.51 12.61 -15.09
C LEU A 187 -3.01 13.09 -16.46
N ARG A 188 -2.36 12.21 -17.23
CA ARG A 188 -1.89 12.52 -18.60
C ARG A 188 -3.06 12.89 -19.51
N ARG A 189 -4.18 12.18 -19.39
CA ARG A 189 -5.39 12.45 -20.18
C ARG A 189 -5.96 13.83 -19.88
N GLU A 190 -6.16 14.19 -18.61
CA GLU A 190 -6.69 15.52 -18.23
C GLU A 190 -5.76 16.64 -18.71
N MET A 191 -4.44 16.43 -18.59
CA MET A 191 -3.43 17.36 -19.11
C MET A 191 -3.51 17.55 -20.64
N VAL A 192 -3.97 16.56 -21.40
CA VAL A 192 -4.18 16.67 -22.87
C VAL A 192 -5.53 17.33 -23.17
N GLU A 193 -6.62 16.88 -22.54
CA GLU A 193 -7.98 17.44 -22.73
C GLU A 193 -8.00 18.96 -22.43
N ASN A 194 -7.28 19.42 -21.42
CA ASN A 194 -7.15 20.85 -21.11
C ASN A 194 -6.39 21.63 -22.19
N ARG A 195 -5.36 21.03 -22.78
CA ARG A 195 -4.59 21.66 -23.87
C ARG A 195 -5.45 21.85 -25.12
N GLU A 196 -6.28 20.86 -25.43
CA GLU A 196 -7.19 20.91 -26.59
C GLU A 196 -8.30 21.94 -26.40
N ARG A 197 -8.92 22.02 -25.22
CA ARG A 197 -9.90 23.06 -24.87
C ARG A 197 -9.36 24.47 -25.11
N ARG A 198 -8.09 24.73 -24.75
CA ARG A 198 -7.45 26.04 -24.96
C ARG A 198 -7.17 26.36 -26.42
N ASN A 199 -6.84 25.38 -27.25
CA ASN A 199 -6.58 25.62 -28.68
C ASN A 199 -7.85 25.89 -29.49
N LEU A 200 -9.03 25.60 -28.91
CA LEU A 200 -10.34 25.81 -29.52
C LEU A 200 -11.03 27.12 -29.08
N CYS A 201 -10.45 27.84 -28.11
CA CYS A 201 -10.91 29.16 -27.63
C CYS A 201 -9.99 30.27 -28.13
#